data_AF-A0A1G1FZ19-F1
#
_entry.id   AF-A0A1G1FZ19-F1
#
_cell.length_a   1.000
_cell.length_b   1.000
_cell.length_c   1.000
_cell.angle_alpha   90.00
_cell.angle_beta   90.00
_cell.angle_gamma   90.00
#
_symmetry.space_group_name_H-M   'P 1'
#
loop_
_entity.id
_entity.type
_entity.pdbx_description
1 polymer ?
#
loop_
_entity_poly.entity_id
_entity_poly.type
_entity_poly.pdbx_seq_one_letter_code
_entity_poly.pdbx_strand_id
1 'polypeptide(L)'
;MKNRQKERAKMQKKNYEQIKQEFHQRQTYQIIAIAIALFVVMLCAVMYKRPGVLGEYSKASLFSVQIATIAVFLIFTAYNWRCPVCSKSLGADINKRGCKKCKTRLR
;
A
#
# COMPACT_ATOMS: atom_id res chain seq x y z
N MET A 1 5.33 -31.24 31.10
CA MET A 1 4.74 -30.96 29.76
C MET A 1 4.06 -29.58 29.65
N LYS A 2 3.40 -29.06 30.70
CA LYS A 2 2.71 -27.75 30.68
C LYS A 2 3.59 -26.53 30.27
N ASN A 3 4.87 -26.49 30.64
CA ASN A 3 5.75 -25.36 30.29
C ASN A 3 6.02 -25.27 28.77
N ARG A 4 6.23 -26.40 28.10
CA ARG A 4 6.47 -26.43 26.64
C ARG A 4 5.26 -25.94 25.82
N GLN A 5 4.04 -26.17 26.30
CA GLN A 5 2.82 -25.65 25.65
C GLN A 5 2.70 -24.13 25.83
N LYS A 6 3.02 -23.59 27.01
CA LYS A 6 3.03 -22.14 27.27
C LYS A 6 4.06 -21.42 26.39
N GLU A 7 5.26 -21.98 26.24
CA GLU A 7 6.31 -21.40 25.39
C GLU A 7 5.91 -21.37 23.91
N ARG A 8 5.33 -22.46 23.39
CA ARG A 8 4.83 -22.52 22.00
C ARG A 8 3.71 -21.50 21.75
N ALA A 9 2.77 -21.35 22.68
CA ALA A 9 1.70 -20.35 22.56
C ALA A 9 2.26 -18.92 22.59
N LYS A 10 3.25 -18.66 23.44
CA LYS A 10 3.91 -17.34 23.53
C LYS A 10 4.67 -17.00 22.24
N MET A 11 5.36 -17.99 21.64
CA MET A 11 6.06 -17.84 20.36
C MET A 11 5.10 -17.61 19.19
N GLN A 12 4.01 -18.38 19.11
CA GLN A 12 2.97 -18.19 18.08
C GLN A 12 2.31 -16.80 18.18
N LYS A 13 2.04 -16.33 19.41
CA LYS A 13 1.50 -14.98 19.64
C LYS A 13 2.49 -13.90 19.18
N LYS A 14 3.78 -14.04 19.50
CA LYS A 14 4.83 -13.10 19.05
C LYS A 14 4.90 -13.04 17.52
N ASN A 15 4.88 -14.19 16.85
CA ASN A 15 4.91 -14.26 15.38
C ASN A 15 3.66 -13.64 14.76
N TYR A 16 2.48 -13.84 15.36
CA TYR A 16 1.24 -13.22 14.88
C TYR A 16 1.26 -11.69 15.00
N GLU A 17 1.71 -11.15 16.13
CA GLU A 17 1.80 -9.69 16.31
C GLU A 17 2.80 -9.08 15.32
N GLN A 18 3.92 -9.75 15.04
CA GLN A 18 4.87 -9.30 14.01
C GLN A 18 4.24 -9.28 12.61
N ILE A 19 3.55 -10.35 12.21
CA ILE A 19 2.82 -10.42 10.93
C ILE A 19 1.79 -9.30 10.82
N LYS A 20 1.04 -9.06 11.90
CA LYS A 20 0.02 -8.01 11.97
C LYS A 20 0.63 -6.62 11.87
N GLN A 21 1.74 -6.37 12.57
CA GLN A 21 2.48 -5.10 12.50
C GLN A 21 3.02 -4.83 11.10
N GLU A 22 3.68 -5.80 10.48
CA GLU A 22 4.19 -5.68 9.10
C GLU A 22 3.05 -5.44 8.09
N PHE A 23 1.92 -6.14 8.25
CA PHE A 23 0.74 -5.91 7.42
C PHE A 23 0.21 -4.49 7.58
N HIS A 24 0.06 -4.01 8.82
CA HIS A 24 -0.40 -2.64 9.08
C HIS A 24 0.55 -1.60 8.52
N GLN A 25 1.86 -1.81 8.61
CA GLN A 25 2.84 -0.89 8.02
C GLN A 25 2.67 -0.82 6.49
N ARG A 26 2.58 -1.96 5.80
CA ARG A 26 2.32 -2.03 4.35
C ARG A 26 0.99 -1.38 3.97
N GLN A 27 -0.04 -1.56 4.80
CA GLN A 27 -1.36 -0.96 4.64
C GLN A 27 -1.31 0.56 4.75
N THR A 28 -0.64 1.09 5.77
CA THR A 28 -0.45 2.53 5.95
C THR A 28 0.29 3.12 4.76
N TYR A 29 1.38 2.50 4.30
CA TYR A 29 2.10 2.98 3.11
C TYR A 29 1.26 2.93 1.84
N GLN A 30 0.40 1.92 1.67
CA GLN A 30 -0.50 1.84 0.53
C GLN A 30 -1.55 2.97 0.58
N ILE A 31 -2.11 3.27 1.75
CA ILE A 31 -3.06 4.37 1.94
C ILE A 31 -2.40 5.71 1.63
N ILE A 32 -1.19 5.94 2.16
CA ILE A 32 -0.41 7.15 1.88
C ILE A 32 -0.11 7.27 0.39
N ALA A 33 0.30 6.18 -0.27
CA ALA A 33 0.56 6.18 -1.72
C ALA A 33 -0.69 6.51 -2.54
N ILE A 34 -1.86 5.96 -2.17
CA ILE A 34 -3.15 6.31 -2.81
C ILE A 34 -3.44 7.80 -2.62
N ALA A 35 -3.31 8.32 -1.39
CA ALA A 35 -3.57 9.72 -1.10
C ALA A 35 -2.65 10.66 -1.90
N ILE A 36 -1.35 10.36 -1.97
CA ILE A 36 -0.38 11.11 -2.75
C ILE A 36 -0.72 11.06 -4.25
N ALA A 37 -1.00 9.87 -4.80
CA ALA A 37 -1.32 9.74 -6.21
C ALA A 37 -2.57 10.55 -6.59
N LEU A 38 -3.63 10.47 -5.77
CA LEU A 38 -4.86 11.25 -5.96
C LEU A 38 -4.59 12.75 -5.85
N PHE A 39 -3.79 13.17 -4.88
CA PHE A 39 -3.42 14.57 -4.70
C PHE A 39 -2.67 15.12 -5.91
N VAL A 40 -1.68 14.38 -6.43
CA VAL A 40 -0.90 14.79 -7.62
C VAL A 40 -1.80 14.88 -8.85
N VAL A 41 -2.67 13.88 -9.07
CA VAL A 41 -3.61 13.89 -10.20
C VAL A 41 -4.55 15.10 -10.11
N MET A 42 -5.10 15.38 -8.92
CA MET A 42 -5.96 16.52 -8.67
C MET A 42 -5.21 17.85 -8.90
N LEU A 43 -3.97 17.97 -8.42
CA LEU A 43 -3.15 19.15 -8.60
C LEU A 43 -2.89 19.41 -10.10
N CYS A 44 -2.52 18.38 -10.86
CA CYS A 44 -2.35 18.49 -12.32
C CYS A 44 -3.65 18.93 -13.01
N ALA A 45 -4.81 18.44 -12.57
CA ALA A 45 -6.10 18.84 -13.12
C ALA A 45 -6.43 20.32 -12.85
N VAL A 46 -6.12 20.81 -11.65
CA VAL A 46 -6.27 22.23 -11.29
C VAL A 46 -5.34 23.09 -12.15
N MET A 47 -4.08 22.71 -12.27
CA MET A 47 -3.09 23.44 -13.10
C MET A 47 -3.48 23.46 -14.57
N TYR A 48 -4.05 22.38 -15.10
CA TYR A 48 -4.56 22.32 -16.47
C TYR A 48 -5.65 23.37 -16.73
N LYS A 49 -6.51 23.62 -15.73
CA LYS A 49 -7.60 24.61 -15.83
C LYS A 49 -7.15 26.04 -15.49
N ARG A 50 -6.12 26.18 -14.66
CA ARG A 50 -5.64 27.46 -14.12
C ARG A 50 -4.11 27.55 -14.24
N PRO A 51 -3.56 27.76 -15.45
CA PRO A 51 -2.11 27.74 -15.68
C PRO A 51 -1.34 28.87 -14.96
N GLY A 52 -2.01 29.88 -14.39
CA GLY A 52 -1.34 30.97 -13.66
C GLY A 52 -1.06 30.70 -12.18
N VAL A 53 -1.50 29.58 -11.60
CA VAL A 53 -1.44 29.37 -10.12
C VAL A 53 -0.04 28.96 -9.64
N LEU A 54 0.72 28.23 -10.46
CA LEU A 54 2.05 27.72 -10.10
C LEU A 54 3.10 27.97 -11.20
N GLY A 55 2.79 28.83 -12.18
CA GLY A 55 3.60 29.07 -13.37
C GLY A 55 3.06 28.39 -14.63
N GLU A 56 3.52 28.83 -15.80
CA GLU A 56 3.04 28.33 -17.09
C GLU A 56 3.59 26.93 -17.40
N TYR A 57 2.74 25.92 -17.31
CA TYR A 57 3.06 24.55 -17.72
C TYR A 57 2.30 24.18 -18.98
N SER A 58 2.98 23.48 -19.90
CA SER A 58 2.31 22.92 -21.07
C SER A 58 1.36 21.79 -20.66
N LYS A 59 0.24 21.68 -21.36
CA LYS A 59 -0.74 20.60 -21.18
C LYS A 59 -0.11 19.22 -21.35
N ALA A 60 0.84 19.10 -22.29
CA ALA A 60 1.59 17.88 -22.54
C ALA A 60 2.45 17.48 -21.32
N SER A 61 3.10 18.44 -20.66
CA SER A 61 3.89 18.18 -19.45
C SER A 61 3.00 17.64 -18.32
N LEU A 62 1.85 18.28 -18.07
CA LEU A 62 0.89 17.83 -17.04
C LEU A 62 0.37 16.42 -17.31
N PHE A 63 0.09 16.09 -18.58
CA PHE A 63 -0.34 14.76 -18.98
C PHE A 63 0.76 13.71 -18.75
N SER A 64 2.01 14.03 -19.10
CA SER A 64 3.16 13.15 -18.82
C SER A 64 3.34 12.89 -17.33
N VAL A 65 3.16 13.90 -16.47
CA VAL A 65 3.21 13.74 -15.01
C VAL A 65 2.11 12.80 -14.50
N GLN A 66 0.89 12.90 -15.05
CA GLN A 66 -0.19 11.96 -14.69
C GLN A 66 0.15 10.52 -15.06
N ILE A 67 0.65 10.28 -16.28
CA ILE A 67 1.07 8.93 -16.72
C ILE A 67 2.18 8.40 -15.82
N ALA A 68 3.21 9.22 -15.55
CA ALA A 68 4.31 8.85 -14.68
C ALA A 68 3.83 8.52 -13.26
N THR A 69 2.92 9.32 -12.71
CA THR A 69 2.32 9.09 -11.38
C THR A 69 1.60 7.75 -11.32
N ILE A 70 0.79 7.44 -12.33
CA ILE A 70 0.08 6.16 -12.42
C ILE A 70 1.08 5.00 -12.51
N ALA A 71 2.08 5.09 -13.38
CA ALA A 71 3.09 4.05 -13.54
C ALA A 71 3.85 3.77 -12.23
N VAL A 72 4.33 4.83 -11.56
CA VAL A 72 5.03 4.73 -10.27
C VAL A 72 4.11 4.12 -9.21
N PHE A 73 2.85 4.55 -9.13
CA PHE A 73 1.87 4.00 -8.19
C PHE A 73 1.61 2.52 -8.41
N LEU A 74 1.49 2.06 -9.66
CA LEU A 74 1.27 0.66 -9.99
C LEU A 74 2.47 -0.20 -9.61
N ILE A 75 3.68 0.26 -9.95
CA ILE A 75 4.93 -0.40 -9.57
C ILE A 75 5.02 -0.51 -8.04
N PHE A 76 4.86 0.61 -7.33
CA PHE A 76 4.88 0.63 -5.88
C PHE A 76 3.86 -0.35 -5.28
N THR A 77 2.62 -0.34 -5.77
CA THR A 77 1.56 -1.25 -5.32
C THR A 77 1.95 -2.72 -5.55
N ALA A 78 2.53 -3.07 -6.70
CA ALA A 78 2.94 -4.44 -7.01
C ALA A 78 4.04 -4.97 -6.07
N TYR A 79 4.93 -4.10 -5.60
CA TYR A 79 6.00 -4.45 -4.64
C TYR A 79 5.54 -4.41 -3.18
N ASN A 80 4.84 -3.35 -2.78
CA ASN A 80 4.42 -3.13 -1.39
C ASN A 80 3.23 -4.02 -0.99
N TRP A 81 2.23 -4.17 -1.86
CA TRP A 81 0.93 -4.78 -1.55
C TRP A 81 0.92 -6.31 -1.65
N ARG A 82 1.78 -6.93 -0.84
CA ARG A 82 1.99 -8.39 -0.80
C ARG A 82 1.84 -8.91 0.63
N CYS A 83 1.43 -10.16 0.75
CA CYS A 83 1.30 -10.82 2.04
C CYS A 83 2.68 -10.96 2.71
N PRO A 84 2.86 -10.56 3.98
CA PRO A 84 4.16 -10.64 4.66
C PRO A 84 4.67 -12.08 4.85
N VAL A 85 3.78 -13.08 4.80
CA VAL A 85 4.15 -14.49 5.00
C VAL A 85 4.48 -15.22 3.70
N CYS A 86 3.62 -15.12 2.68
CA CYS A 86 3.79 -15.88 1.44
C CYS A 86 4.25 -15.04 0.25
N SER A 87 4.41 -13.73 0.44
CA SER A 87 4.82 -12.77 -0.59
C SER A 87 3.95 -12.80 -1.85
N LYS A 88 2.72 -13.33 -1.81
CA LYS A 88 1.76 -13.24 -2.91
C LYS A 88 0.92 -11.95 -2.81
N SER A 89 0.46 -11.45 -3.95
CA SER A 89 -0.40 -10.26 -3.99
C SER A 89 -1.67 -10.43 -3.16
N LEU A 90 -2.05 -9.38 -2.43
CA LEU A 90 -3.25 -9.34 -1.60
C LEU A 90 -4.53 -8.99 -2.38
N GLY A 91 -4.40 -8.59 -3.66
CA GLY A 91 -5.50 -8.15 -4.51
C GLY A 91 -5.97 -6.73 -4.21
N ALA A 92 -7.11 -6.32 -4.76
CA ALA A 92 -7.58 -4.93 -4.76
C ALA A 92 -8.11 -4.40 -3.41
N ASP A 93 -8.45 -5.29 -2.47
CA ASP A 93 -9.07 -4.90 -1.20
C ASP A 93 -8.00 -4.55 -0.16
N ILE A 94 -8.02 -3.30 0.29
CA ILE A 94 -7.07 -2.76 1.26
C ILE A 94 -7.38 -3.21 2.70
N ASN A 95 -8.62 -3.59 3.01
CA ASN A 95 -9.07 -3.97 4.35
C ASN A 95 -9.12 -5.50 4.52
N LYS A 96 -8.07 -6.19 4.08
CA LYS A 96 -7.92 -7.65 4.14
C LYS A 96 -7.84 -8.13 5.59
N ARG A 97 -8.78 -9.00 5.98
CA ARG A 97 -8.71 -9.75 7.26
C ARG A 97 -7.70 -10.90 7.23
N GLY A 98 -7.47 -11.47 6.05
CA GLY A 98 -6.55 -12.60 5.88
C GLY A 98 -6.13 -12.81 4.42
N CYS A 99 -5.04 -13.55 4.22
CA CYS A 99 -4.52 -13.84 2.89
C CYS A 99 -5.31 -14.98 2.23
N LYS A 100 -5.86 -14.75 1.03
CA LYS A 100 -6.61 -15.79 0.30
C LYS A 100 -5.74 -16.99 -0.12
N LYS A 101 -4.42 -16.77 -0.29
CA LYS A 101 -3.45 -17.76 -0.77
C LYS A 101 -2.91 -18.65 0.34
N CYS A 102 -2.36 -18.08 1.42
CA CYS A 102 -1.78 -18.86 2.53
C CYS A 102 -2.67 -18.95 3.78
N LYS A 103 -3.87 -18.35 3.76
CA LYS A 103 -4.85 -18.34 4.86
C LYS A 103 -4.39 -17.70 6.17
N THR A 104 -3.17 -17.15 6.22
CA THR A 104 -2.69 -16.37 7.36
C THR A 104 -3.66 -15.23 7.67
N ARG A 105 -4.06 -15.14 8.94
CA ARG A 105 -4.82 -14.02 9.47
C ARG A 105 -3.93 -12.80 9.58
N LEU A 106 -4.38 -11.68 9.02
CA LEU A 106 -3.65 -10.40 9.03
C LEU A 106 -4.23 -9.43 10.05
N ARG A 107 -5.52 -9.60 10.39
CA ARG A 107 -6.29 -8.83 11.38
C ARG A 107 -7.35 -9.70 12.04
#